data_AF-A0A9D4B6C5-F1
#
_entry.id   AF-A0A9D4B6C5-F1
#
_cell.length_a   1.000
_cell.length_b   1.000
_cell.length_c   1.000
_cell.angle_alpha   90.00
_cell.angle_beta   90.00
_cell.angle_gamma   90.00
#
_symmetry.space_group_name_H-M   'P 1'
#
loop_
_entity.id
_entity.type
_entity.pdbx_description
1 polymer ?
#
loop_
_entity_poly.entity_id
_entity_poly.type
_entity_poly.pdbx_seq_one_letter_code
_entity_poly.pdbx_strand_id
1 'polypeptide(L)'
;RPGACPKPQGPGPCVELCEGDDSCPPGWKCCSNGCGHECMRPVTRPPVRPGACPKPQGPGLCWERCRGDDSCPPGQKCCSNGCGHECMRPVTRPR
;
A
#
# COMPACT_ATOMS: atom_id res chain seq x y z
N ARG A 1 -8.88 -2.64 -12.98
CA ARG A 1 -9.43 -1.97 -11.78
C ARG A 1 -8.34 -1.64 -10.75
N PRO A 2 -8.49 -0.56 -9.94
CA PRO A 2 -7.46 -0.09 -9.01
C PRO A 2 -7.20 -1.07 -7.84
N GLY A 3 -6.02 -0.93 -7.23
CA GLY A 3 -5.53 -1.84 -6.20
C GLY A 3 -4.73 -3.02 -6.77
N ALA A 4 -4.07 -3.77 -5.89
CA ALA A 4 -3.21 -4.90 -6.25
C ALA A 4 -3.87 -6.23 -5.86
N CYS A 5 -3.54 -7.32 -6.56
CA CYS A 5 -3.94 -8.65 -6.12
C CYS A 5 -3.25 -9.02 -4.81
N PRO A 6 -3.95 -9.68 -3.87
CA PRO A 6 -3.30 -10.28 -2.72
C PRO A 6 -2.32 -11.36 -3.21
N LYS A 7 -1.26 -11.60 -2.42
CA LYS A 7 -0.32 -12.69 -2.72
C LYS A 7 -0.99 -14.04 -2.41
N PRO A 8 -0.91 -15.03 -3.31
CA PRO A 8 -1.34 -16.39 -3.00
C PRO A 8 -0.54 -16.94 -1.82
N GLN A 9 -1.23 -17.65 -0.92
CA GLN A 9 -0.58 -18.32 0.23
C GLN A 9 -0.12 -19.74 -0.11
N GLY A 10 -0.47 -20.23 -1.29
CA GLY A 10 -0.17 -21.56 -1.80
C GLY A 10 -0.89 -21.77 -3.14
N PRO A 11 -0.77 -22.96 -3.74
CA PRO A 11 -1.50 -23.29 -4.96
C PRO A 11 -2.98 -23.52 -4.65
N GLY A 12 -3.83 -22.64 -5.16
CA GLY A 12 -5.27 -22.82 -5.20
C GLY A 12 -5.71 -23.83 -6.27
N PRO A 13 -7.02 -24.05 -6.42
CA PRO A 13 -7.55 -24.89 -7.49
C PRO A 13 -7.16 -24.34 -8.87
N CYS A 14 -6.74 -25.23 -9.77
CA CYS A 14 -6.38 -24.93 -11.15
C CYS A 14 -7.63 -24.75 -12.03
N VAL A 15 -8.44 -23.75 -11.68
CA VAL A 15 -9.70 -23.43 -12.37
C VAL A 15 -9.73 -21.93 -12.66
N GLU A 16 -10.19 -21.59 -13.86
CA GLU A 16 -10.39 -20.22 -14.32
C GLU A 16 -11.83 -19.77 -14.02
N LEU A 17 -12.02 -19.08 -12.89
CA LEU A 17 -13.33 -18.53 -12.50
C LEU A 17 -13.56 -17.11 -13.06
N CYS A 18 -12.52 -16.48 -13.60
CA CYS A 18 -12.58 -15.19 -14.26
C CYS A 18 -11.45 -15.07 -15.29
N GLU A 19 -11.66 -14.29 -16.35
CA GLU A 19 -10.62 -14.05 -17.38
C GLU A 19 -9.99 -12.65 -17.24
N GLY A 20 -10.67 -11.74 -16.52
CA GLY A 20 -10.17 -10.40 -16.28
C GLY A 20 -10.97 -9.66 -15.20
N ASP A 21 -10.47 -8.50 -14.78
CA ASP A 21 -11.10 -7.67 -13.75
C ASP A 21 -12.58 -7.34 -14.06
N ASP A 22 -12.94 -7.25 -15.34
CA ASP A 22 -14.29 -6.90 -15.78
C ASP A 22 -15.29 -8.06 -15.65
N SER A 23 -14.80 -9.31 -15.59
CA SER A 23 -15.61 -10.49 -15.26
C SER A 23 -16.06 -10.51 -13.80
N CYS A 24 -15.44 -9.69 -12.93
CA CYS A 24 -15.70 -9.67 -11.50
C CYS A 24 -16.69 -8.56 -11.07
N PRO A 25 -17.39 -8.72 -9.93
CA PRO A 25 -18.26 -7.67 -9.37
C PRO A 25 -17.53 -6.35 -9.12
N PRO A 26 -18.19 -5.18 -9.17
CA PRO A 26 -17.55 -3.88 -8.99
C PRO A 26 -16.62 -3.81 -7.76
N GLY A 27 -15.40 -3.33 -7.97
CA GLY A 27 -14.38 -3.23 -6.91
C GLY A 27 -13.60 -4.51 -6.64
N TRP A 28 -13.85 -5.60 -7.37
CA TRP A 28 -13.08 -6.84 -7.31
C TRP A 28 -12.12 -6.95 -8.49
N LYS A 29 -11.06 -7.73 -8.32
CA LYS A 29 -10.06 -8.02 -9.35
C LYS A 29 -9.98 -9.51 -9.63
N CYS A 30 -9.70 -9.86 -10.89
CA CYS A 30 -9.40 -11.23 -11.24
C CYS A 30 -7.93 -11.50 -10.92
N CYS A 31 -7.69 -12.36 -9.93
CA CYS A 31 -6.37 -12.56 -9.35
C CYS A 31 -6.00 -14.03 -9.39
N SER A 32 -4.73 -14.32 -9.66
CA SER A 32 -4.23 -15.69 -9.55
C SER A 32 -4.33 -16.16 -8.11
N ASN A 33 -4.86 -17.37 -7.92
CA ASN A 33 -4.87 -18.06 -6.63
C ASN A 33 -3.67 -19.00 -6.45
N GLY A 34 -2.66 -18.90 -7.31
CA GLY A 34 -1.48 -19.77 -7.31
C GLY A 34 -1.58 -20.96 -8.26
N CYS A 35 -2.72 -21.19 -8.91
CA CYS A 35 -2.80 -22.07 -10.08
C CYS A 35 -3.73 -21.49 -11.16
N GLY A 36 -5.01 -21.26 -10.83
CA GLY A 36 -5.97 -20.60 -11.70
C GLY A 36 -6.23 -19.15 -11.29
N HIS A 37 -7.40 -18.62 -11.64
CA HIS A 37 -7.82 -17.26 -11.30
C HIS A 37 -9.21 -17.24 -10.66
N GLU A 38 -9.36 -16.36 -9.67
CA GLU A 38 -10.63 -16.10 -9.01
C GLU A 38 -10.79 -14.61 -8.70
N CYS A 39 -12.04 -14.18 -8.55
CA CYS A 39 -12.33 -12.81 -8.15
C CYS A 39 -11.94 -12.62 -6.67
N MET A 40 -11.00 -11.73 -6.41
CA MET A 40 -10.55 -11.38 -5.07
C MET A 40 -10.74 -9.88 -4.79
N ARG A 41 -10.90 -9.53 -3.51
CA ARG A 41 -10.87 -8.13 -3.10
C ARG A 41 -9.44 -7.59 -3.25
N PRO A 42 -9.25 -6.46 -3.95
CA PRO A 42 -7.93 -5.86 -4.12
C PRO A 42 -7.37 -5.40 -2.79
N VAL A 43 -6.06 -5.58 -2.63
CA VAL A 43 -5.28 -4.89 -1.61
C VAL A 43 -5.03 -3.47 -2.09
N THR A 44 -5.64 -2.50 -1.42
CA THR A 44 -5.35 -1.09 -1.63
C THR A 44 -4.15 -0.70 -0.76
N ARG A 45 -3.09 -0.19 -1.37
CA ARG A 45 -2.03 0.45 -0.57
C ARG A 45 -2.61 1.70 0.09
N PRO A 46 -2.22 2.03 1.33
CA PRO A 46 -2.60 3.28 1.94
C PRO A 46 -2.25 4.45 1.01
N PRO A 47 -3.11 5.47 0.89
CA PRO A 47 -2.84 6.62 0.07
C PRO A 47 -1.58 7.34 0.55
N VAL A 48 -0.63 7.57 -0.35
CA VAL A 48 0.56 8.38 -0.09
C VAL A 48 0.18 9.85 -0.25
N ARG A 49 0.37 10.64 0.81
CA ARG A 49 0.05 12.07 0.79
C ARG A 49 1.09 12.83 -0.04
N PRO A 50 0.71 13.93 -0.71
CA PRO A 50 1.62 14.73 -1.54
C PRO A 50 2.76 15.35 -0.72
N GLY A 51 3.85 15.69 -1.40
CA GLY A 51 5.08 16.21 -0.81
C GLY A 51 6.10 15.12 -0.46
N ALA A 52 7.30 15.53 -0.05
CA ALA A 52 8.39 14.63 0.30
C ALA A 52 8.66 14.64 1.82
N CYS A 53 9.22 13.56 2.35
CA CYS A 53 9.72 13.56 3.71
C CYS A 53 10.95 14.49 3.83
N PRO A 54 11.08 15.26 4.91
CA PRO A 54 12.32 15.97 5.19
C PRO A 54 13.47 14.96 5.37
N LYS A 55 14.69 15.38 5.05
CA LYS A 55 15.88 14.55 5.28
C LYS A 55 16.14 14.42 6.79
N PRO A 56 16.39 13.21 7.31
CA PRO A 56 16.84 13.04 8.69
C PRO A 56 18.15 13.79 8.94
N GLN A 57 18.27 14.44 10.09
CA GLN A 57 19.48 15.17 10.49
C GLN A 57 20.47 14.30 11.30
N GLY A 58 20.09 13.05 11.57
CA GLY A 58 20.86 12.09 12.36
C GLY A 58 20.03 10.83 12.63
N PRO A 59 20.55 9.87 13.41
CA PRO A 59 19.78 8.71 13.83
C PRO A 59 18.72 9.15 14.85
N GLY A 60 17.45 9.11 14.43
CA GLY A 60 16.32 9.29 15.33
C GLY A 60 16.12 8.07 16.24
N LEU A 61 15.09 8.16 17.09
CA LEU A 61 14.71 7.05 17.95
C LEU A 61 14.23 5.87 17.08
N CYS A 62 14.71 4.67 17.39
CA CYS A 62 14.32 3.41 16.75
C CYS A 62 12.94 2.94 17.21
N TRP A 63 11.94 3.81 17.03
CA TRP A 63 10.55 3.55 17.38
C TRP A 63 9.64 3.77 16.17
N GLU A 64 8.73 2.84 15.95
CA GLU A 64 7.73 2.90 14.88
C GLU A 64 6.46 3.62 15.38
N ARG A 65 6.41 4.95 15.23
CA ARG A 65 5.25 5.76 15.66
C ARG A 65 4.11 5.79 14.63
N CYS A 66 4.39 5.39 13.40
CA CYS A 66 3.43 5.30 12.30
C CYS A 66 3.85 4.17 11.34
N ARG A 67 2.90 3.61 10.57
CA ARG A 67 3.19 2.59 9.55
C ARG A 67 2.96 3.08 8.12
N GLY A 68 2.31 4.23 7.97
CA GLY A 68 1.93 4.85 6.71
C GLY A 68 1.36 6.24 6.93
N ASP A 69 1.22 7.01 5.85
CA ASP A 69 0.70 8.39 5.91
C ASP A 69 -0.73 8.47 6.49
N ASP A 70 -1.52 7.40 6.32
CA ASP A 70 -2.85 7.21 6.89
C ASP A 70 -2.86 7.09 8.42
N SER A 71 -1.75 6.63 9.01
CA SER A 71 -1.56 6.56 10.46
C SER A 71 -1.31 7.94 11.09
N CYS A 72 -1.04 8.96 10.28
CA CYS A 72 -0.67 10.29 10.74
C CYS A 72 -1.83 11.30 10.69
N PRO A 73 -1.85 12.32 11.57
CA PRO A 73 -2.82 13.41 11.51
C PRO A 73 -2.83 14.09 10.14
N PRO A 74 -3.95 14.71 9.71
CA PRO A 74 -4.06 15.36 8.40
C PRO A 74 -2.88 16.29 8.10
N GLY A 75 -2.39 16.24 6.85
CA GLY A 75 -1.27 17.08 6.39
C GLY A 75 0.12 16.61 6.81
N GLN A 76 0.25 15.45 7.48
CA GLN A 76 1.55 14.85 7.83
C GLN A 76 1.82 13.57 7.05
N LYS A 77 3.10 13.21 6.89
CA LYS A 77 3.54 11.95 6.28
C LYS A 77 4.25 11.09 7.33
N CYS A 78 4.17 9.78 7.17
CA CYS A 78 4.96 8.86 7.97
C CYS A 78 6.36 8.76 7.35
N CYS A 79 7.33 9.37 8.01
CA CYS A 79 8.67 9.56 7.49
C CYS A 79 9.69 8.83 8.35
N SER A 80 10.73 8.27 7.71
CA SER A 80 11.85 7.74 8.46
C SER A 80 12.57 8.87 9.19
N ASN A 81 12.87 8.67 10.47
CA ASN A 81 13.67 9.59 11.26
C ASN A 81 15.15 9.18 11.31
N GLY A 82 15.58 8.22 10.47
CA GLY A 82 16.94 7.67 10.47
C GLY A 82 17.11 6.37 11.25
N CYS A 83 16.11 5.93 12.02
CA CYS A 83 16.04 4.57 12.55
C CYS A 83 14.63 3.98 12.50
N GLY A 84 13.65 4.69 13.08
CA GLY A 84 12.23 4.33 13.02
C GLY A 84 11.45 5.26 12.10
N HIS A 85 10.16 5.41 12.40
CA HIS A 85 9.25 6.28 11.65
C HIS A 85 8.43 7.17 12.56
N GLU A 86 8.22 8.41 12.13
CA GLU A 86 7.38 9.37 12.82
C GLU A 86 6.61 10.27 11.85
N CYS A 87 5.52 10.84 12.35
CA CYS A 87 4.70 11.76 11.57
C CYS A 87 5.39 13.12 11.46
N MET A 88 5.71 13.52 10.24
CA MET A 88 6.38 14.78 9.92
C MET A 88 5.57 15.59 8.91
N ARG A 89 5.68 16.92 8.97
CA ARG A 89 5.12 17.76 7.90
C ARG A 89 5.93 17.56 6.61
N PRO A 90 5.28 17.31 5.46
CA PRO A 90 5.97 17.16 4.19
C PRO A 90 6.65 18.46 3.78
N VAL A 91 7.80 18.33 3.11
CA VAL A 91 8.39 19.44 2.35
C VAL A 91 7.75 19.46 0.95
N THR A 92 7.27 20.62 0.53
CA THR A 92 6.90 20.85 -0.86
C THR A 92 8.18 20.95 -1.67
N ARG A 93 8.42 20.05 -2.62
CA ARG A 93 9.43 20.35 -3.65
C ARG A 93 8.95 21.61 -4.38
N PRO A 94 9.75 22.70 -4.44
CA PRO A 94 9.46 23.78 -5.37
C PRO A 94 9.37 23.17 -6.77
N ARG A 95 8.37 23.59 -7.54
CA ARG A 95 8.24 23.23 -8.96
C ARG A 95 9.38 23.83 -9.74
#